data_AF-A0A818TTW5-F1
#
_entry.id   AF-A0A818TTW5-F1
#
_cell.length_a   1.000
_cell.length_b   1.000
_cell.length_c   1.000
_cell.angle_alpha   90.00
_cell.angle_beta   90.00
_cell.angle_gamma   90.00
#
_symmetry.space_group_name_H-M   'P 1'
#
loop_
_entity.id
_entity.type
_entity.pdbx_description
1 polymer ?
#
loop_
_entity_poly.entity_id
_entity_poly.type
_entity_poly.pdbx_seq_one_letter_code
_entity_poly.pdbx_strand_id
1 'polypeptide(L)'
;MTTLKFIPYSSALDTGFWHELTRRKLDIYRLDSSNQSIYGYYSNDANDNMPALFNIDHRCFDDGQCPASIHPDREESVPESVSCLGIVPHTIRSFLSRYSTVLPTGEAFSQCVACSPIVRKAFQDDGFSFLLKVFNDLNYLENLTGLRAMQLAADLHEIIELSDDEEI
;
A
#
# COMPACT_ATOMS: atom_id res chain seq x y z
N MET A 1 -17.18 44.70 10.23
CA MET A 1 -16.85 43.83 9.07
C MET A 1 -15.56 43.11 9.41
N THR A 2 -15.62 41.79 9.58
CA THR A 2 -14.44 40.94 9.83
C THR A 2 -13.65 40.77 8.54
N THR A 3 -12.38 41.15 8.54
CA THR A 3 -11.47 40.98 7.40
C THR A 3 -11.28 39.49 7.12
N LEU A 4 -11.54 39.07 5.88
CA LEU A 4 -11.25 37.72 5.42
C LEU A 4 -9.74 37.45 5.54
N LYS A 5 -9.37 36.36 6.22
CA LYS A 5 -7.97 35.92 6.37
C LYS A 5 -7.81 34.57 5.69
N PHE A 6 -6.72 34.42 4.95
CA PHE A 6 -6.35 33.17 4.28
C PHE A 6 -5.25 32.47 5.06
N ILE A 7 -5.24 31.14 5.03
CA ILE A 7 -4.16 30.33 5.59
C ILE A 7 -2.98 30.38 4.62
N PRO A 8 -1.73 30.59 5.09
CA PRO A 8 -0.56 30.57 4.23
C PRO A 8 -0.36 29.18 3.62
N TYR A 9 -0.05 29.15 2.33
CA TYR A 9 0.26 27.91 1.62
C TYR A 9 1.55 27.29 2.17
N SER A 10 1.54 25.98 2.40
CA SER A 10 2.70 25.24 2.88
C SER A 10 2.89 23.96 2.06
N SER A 11 4.15 23.67 1.70
CA SER A 11 4.54 22.50 0.91
C SER A 11 5.37 21.51 1.73
N ALA A 12 5.20 20.22 1.47
CA ALA A 12 6.00 19.14 2.03
C ALA A 12 6.58 18.26 0.91
N LEU A 13 7.84 17.83 1.09
CA LEU A 13 8.56 16.96 0.16
C LEU A 13 8.74 15.58 0.80
N ASP A 14 8.35 14.52 0.10
CA ASP A 14 8.67 13.15 0.50
C ASP A 14 10.15 12.84 0.22
N THR A 15 10.75 11.95 1.02
CA THR A 15 12.17 11.55 0.82
C THR A 15 12.43 10.97 -0.58
N GLY A 16 11.47 10.24 -1.15
CA GLY A 16 11.58 9.65 -2.49
C GLY A 16 11.79 10.68 -3.60
N PHE A 17 11.33 11.92 -3.39
CA PHE A 17 11.58 13.03 -4.33
C PHE A 17 13.07 13.19 -4.64
N TRP A 18 13.93 13.19 -3.61
CA TRP A 18 15.36 13.43 -3.76
C TRP A 18 16.08 12.27 -4.44
N HIS A 19 15.65 11.05 -4.15
CA HIS A 19 16.20 9.85 -4.80
C HIS A 19 15.89 9.85 -6.30
N GLU A 20 14.64 10.12 -6.66
CA GLU A 20 14.23 10.15 -8.06
C GLU A 20 14.81 11.36 -8.80
N LEU A 21 14.86 12.54 -8.18
CA LEU A 21 15.51 13.72 -8.75
C LEU A 21 16.99 13.46 -9.07
N THR A 22 17.70 12.81 -8.14
CA THR A 22 19.13 12.49 -8.31
C THR A 22 19.32 11.51 -9.47
N ARG A 23 18.49 10.46 -9.53
CA ARG A 23 18.51 9.50 -10.63
C ARG A 23 18.25 10.18 -11.97
N ARG A 24 17.18 10.96 -12.10
CA ARG A 24 16.86 11.68 -13.35
C ARG A 24 17.93 12.68 -13.72
N LYS A 25 18.54 13.37 -12.75
CA LYS A 25 19.63 14.32 -13.00
C LYS A 25 20.88 13.65 -13.56
N LEU A 26 21.21 12.44 -13.10
CA LEU A 26 22.37 11.69 -13.60
C LEU A 26 22.08 11.01 -14.94
N ASP A 27 20.94 10.33 -15.05
CA ASP A 27 20.66 9.43 -16.17
C ASP A 27 20.02 10.15 -17.36
N ILE A 28 19.09 11.07 -17.09
CA ILE A 28 18.22 11.72 -18.09
C ILE A 28 18.69 13.14 -18.38
N TYR A 29 18.60 14.05 -17.39
CA TYR A 29 18.82 15.48 -17.59
C TYR A 29 20.31 15.80 -17.79
N ARG A 30 21.21 15.10 -17.10
CA ARG A 30 22.67 15.34 -17.17
C ARG A 30 23.01 16.82 -16.94
N LEU A 31 23.64 17.47 -17.91
CA LEU A 31 24.01 18.89 -17.89
C LEU A 31 22.85 19.82 -18.27
N ASP A 32 21.68 19.28 -18.64
CA ASP A 32 20.50 20.09 -18.94
C ASP A 32 20.04 20.86 -17.70
N SER A 33 19.81 22.15 -17.91
CA SER A 33 19.36 23.12 -16.90
C SER A 33 18.04 23.77 -17.30
N SER A 34 17.37 23.25 -18.33
CA SER A 34 16.02 23.65 -18.69
C SER A 34 15.03 23.40 -17.55
N ASN A 35 13.99 24.23 -17.47
CA ASN A 35 12.94 24.08 -16.46
C ASN A 35 12.16 22.78 -16.70
N GLN A 36 12.03 21.96 -15.66
CA GLN A 36 11.26 20.72 -15.69
C GLN A 36 9.93 20.92 -14.95
N SER A 37 8.84 20.50 -15.58
CA SER A 37 7.52 20.50 -14.94
C SER A 37 7.49 19.41 -13.88
N ILE A 38 7.02 19.77 -12.68
CA ILE A 38 6.76 18.81 -11.60
C ILE A 38 5.33 18.98 -11.08
N TYR A 39 4.72 17.87 -10.68
CA TYR A 39 3.34 17.80 -10.22
C TYR A 39 3.28 17.36 -8.76
N GLY A 40 2.35 17.91 -8.00
CA GLY A 40 2.10 17.52 -6.62
C GLY A 40 0.61 17.57 -6.32
N TYR A 41 0.23 17.05 -5.16
CA TYR A 41 -1.16 16.98 -4.74
C TYR A 41 -1.37 17.79 -3.47
N TYR A 42 -2.51 18.47 -3.37
CA TYR A 42 -2.94 19.11 -2.13
C TYR A 42 -4.22 18.45 -1.64
N SER A 43 -4.36 18.36 -0.33
CA SER A 43 -5.63 17.97 0.30
C SER A 43 -6.15 19.12 1.12
N ASN A 44 -7.40 19.50 0.89
CA ASN A 44 -8.14 20.41 1.75
C ASN A 44 -9.01 19.57 2.69
N ASP A 45 -8.36 18.84 3.60
CA ASP A 45 -9.08 18.09 4.62
C ASP A 45 -9.55 19.07 5.71
N ALA A 46 -10.84 19.10 5.99
CA ALA A 46 -11.51 20.10 6.83
C ALA A 46 -11.33 19.85 8.33
N ASN A 47 -10.19 19.28 8.73
CA ASN A 47 -9.84 19.09 10.13
C ASN A 47 -9.28 20.41 10.68
N ASP A 48 -10.02 21.05 11.59
CA ASP A 48 -9.76 22.39 12.15
C ASP A 48 -8.34 22.61 12.73
N ASN A 49 -7.60 21.53 13.00
CA ASN A 49 -6.27 21.58 13.62
C ASN A 49 -5.09 21.35 12.66
N MET A 50 -5.33 21.11 11.36
CA MET A 50 -4.25 20.85 10.41
C MET A 50 -4.30 21.80 9.21
N PRO A 51 -3.18 22.46 8.84
CA PRO A 51 -3.13 23.27 7.64
C PRO A 51 -3.17 22.37 6.39
N ALA A 52 -3.85 22.83 5.34
CA ALA A 52 -3.76 22.19 4.03
C ALA A 52 -2.30 22.21 3.54
N LEU A 53 -1.78 21.03 3.18
CA LEU A 53 -0.40 20.85 2.72
C LEU A 53 -0.39 20.39 1.27
N PHE A 54 0.50 20.99 0.48
CA PHE A 54 0.84 20.53 -0.86
C PHE A 54 2.02 19.56 -0.79
N ASN A 55 1.80 18.32 -1.19
CA ASN A 55 2.78 17.25 -1.12
C ASN A 55 3.38 16.97 -2.50
N ILE A 56 4.69 16.71 -2.51
CA ILE A 56 5.46 16.31 -3.68
C ILE A 56 6.19 15.01 -3.34
N ASP A 57 6.04 13.98 -4.18
CA ASP A 57 6.72 12.70 -4.02
C ASP A 57 7.50 12.28 -5.29
N HIS A 58 8.04 11.07 -5.32
CA HIS A 58 8.82 10.55 -6.43
C HIS A 58 8.08 10.56 -7.79
N ARG A 59 6.74 10.56 -7.81
CA ARG A 59 5.95 10.62 -9.06
C ARG A 59 5.79 12.00 -9.62
N CYS A 60 6.29 13.02 -8.93
CA CYS A 60 6.13 14.40 -9.36
C CYS A 60 6.70 14.68 -10.75
N PHE A 61 7.62 13.84 -11.24
CA PHE A 61 8.28 14.02 -12.53
C PHE A 61 7.58 13.30 -13.70
N ASP A 62 6.50 12.56 -13.46
CA ASP A 62 5.73 11.87 -14.50
C ASP A 62 4.59 12.78 -15.00
N ASP A 63 4.55 13.02 -16.31
CA ASP A 63 3.62 13.99 -16.93
C ASP A 63 2.15 13.63 -16.64
N GLY A 64 1.51 14.43 -15.78
CA GLY A 64 0.07 14.38 -15.53
C GLY A 64 -0.42 13.17 -14.72
N GLN A 65 0.45 12.33 -14.19
CA GLN A 65 0.09 11.17 -13.36
C GLN A 65 0.08 11.47 -11.86
N CYS A 66 -0.24 12.71 -11.50
CA CYS A 66 -0.59 13.04 -10.13
C CYS A 66 -2.12 13.13 -10.07
N PRO A 67 -2.84 12.00 -9.97
CA PRO A 67 -4.26 12.08 -9.76
C PRO A 67 -4.43 12.81 -8.43
N ALA A 68 -5.08 13.97 -8.45
CA ALA A 68 -5.56 14.66 -7.25
C ALA A 68 -6.57 13.80 -6.45
N SER A 69 -6.74 12.53 -6.84
CA SER A 69 -7.53 11.51 -6.20
C SER A 69 -6.85 10.15 -6.38
N ILE A 70 -6.22 9.66 -5.31
CA ILE A 70 -6.20 8.23 -4.94
C ILE A 70 -5.38 7.30 -5.86
N HIS A 71 -4.20 6.93 -5.34
CA HIS A 71 -3.38 5.73 -5.62
C HIS A 71 -2.51 5.61 -6.89
N PRO A 72 -1.33 4.94 -6.77
CA PRO A 72 -0.28 4.79 -7.78
C PRO A 72 -0.55 4.07 -9.09
N ASP A 73 -1.41 3.07 -9.10
CA ASP A 73 -1.32 2.03 -10.13
C ASP A 73 -2.73 1.77 -10.62
N ARG A 74 -3.14 2.49 -11.69
CA ARG A 74 -4.05 2.01 -12.74
C ARG A 74 -4.55 3.17 -13.62
N GLU A 75 -4.25 3.09 -14.92
CA GLU A 75 -5.21 3.48 -15.96
C GLU A 75 -6.41 2.51 -15.88
N GLU A 76 -7.28 2.63 -14.88
CA GLU A 76 -8.56 1.90 -14.88
C GLU A 76 -9.68 2.88 -14.58
N SER A 77 -10.71 2.78 -15.43
CA SER A 77 -12.03 3.35 -15.30
C SER A 77 -12.43 3.64 -13.84
N VAL A 78 -12.88 4.87 -13.59
CA VAL A 78 -13.63 5.25 -12.39
C VAL A 78 -14.58 4.10 -12.02
N PRO A 79 -14.48 3.51 -10.82
CA PRO A 79 -15.30 2.36 -10.45
C PRO A 79 -16.78 2.70 -10.64
N GLU A 80 -17.52 1.85 -11.36
CA GLU A 80 -18.92 2.06 -11.79
C GLU A 80 -19.92 2.29 -10.64
N SER A 81 -19.49 2.23 -9.39
CA SER A 81 -20.34 2.45 -8.21
C SER A 81 -19.65 3.27 -7.14
N VAL A 82 -19.25 4.50 -7.48
CA VAL A 82 -19.05 5.53 -6.46
C VAL A 82 -20.42 5.83 -5.85
N SER A 83 -20.57 5.57 -4.55
CA SER A 83 -21.79 5.93 -3.84
C SER A 83 -21.93 7.46 -3.75
N CYS A 84 -23.10 7.97 -3.35
CA CYS A 84 -23.25 9.40 -3.06
C CYS A 84 -22.34 9.91 -1.92
N LEU A 85 -21.72 9.00 -1.16
CA LEU A 85 -20.73 9.27 -0.12
C LEU A 85 -19.28 8.99 -0.57
N GLY A 86 -19.06 8.72 -1.86
CA GLY A 86 -17.75 8.39 -2.41
C GLY A 86 -17.49 6.88 -2.52
N ILE A 87 -16.20 6.52 -2.61
CA ILE A 87 -15.74 5.13 -2.71
C ILE A 87 -15.86 4.39 -1.37
N VAL A 88 -16.00 3.07 -1.43
CA VAL A 88 -15.91 2.19 -0.25
C VAL A 88 -14.59 1.42 -0.32
N PRO A 89 -13.55 1.84 0.43
CA PRO A 89 -12.25 1.20 0.36
C PRO A 89 -12.27 -0.20 1.00
N HIS A 90 -11.55 -1.15 0.40
CA HIS A 90 -11.36 -2.49 0.96
C HIS A 90 -10.53 -2.48 2.25
N THR A 91 -9.51 -1.63 2.33
CA THR A 91 -8.70 -1.43 3.54
C THR A 91 -8.15 0.00 3.54
N ILE A 92 -8.02 0.60 4.72
CA ILE A 92 -7.41 1.92 4.92
C ILE A 92 -6.14 1.75 5.74
N ARG A 93 -4.98 2.12 5.19
CA ARG A 93 -3.69 2.10 5.90
C ARG A 93 -3.11 3.51 5.95
N SER A 94 -2.92 4.05 7.15
CA SER A 94 -2.41 5.41 7.35
C SER A 94 -1.02 5.41 7.98
N PHE A 95 -0.17 6.29 7.49
CA PHE A 95 1.18 6.55 8.00
C PHE A 95 1.18 7.88 8.74
N LEU A 96 1.12 7.84 10.07
CA LEU A 96 1.05 9.05 10.91
C LEU A 96 2.25 9.97 10.72
N SER A 97 3.46 9.42 10.58
CA SER A 97 4.69 10.21 10.41
C SER A 97 4.72 11.04 9.13
N ARG A 98 3.97 10.61 8.10
CA ARG A 98 3.86 11.28 6.80
C ARG A 98 2.47 11.85 6.54
N TYR A 99 1.55 11.70 7.48
CA TYR A 99 0.13 12.03 7.35
C TYR A 99 -0.46 11.56 6.01
N SER A 100 -0.07 10.38 5.53
CA SER A 100 -0.50 9.83 4.24
C SER A 100 -1.38 8.60 4.43
N THR A 101 -2.33 8.39 3.52
CA THR A 101 -3.25 7.25 3.54
C THR A 101 -3.17 6.46 2.24
N VAL A 102 -3.00 5.16 2.39
CA VAL A 102 -2.99 4.16 1.31
C VAL A 102 -4.28 3.33 1.41
N LEU A 103 -4.88 2.96 0.27
CA LEU A 103 -6.11 2.17 0.19
C LEU A 103 -5.85 0.85 -0.56
N PRO A 104 -5.14 -0.12 0.06
CA PRO A 104 -4.82 -1.37 -0.60
C PRO A 104 -6.06 -2.24 -0.77
N THR A 105 -6.10 -2.95 -1.89
CA THR A 105 -7.02 -4.06 -2.12
C THR A 105 -6.21 -5.34 -2.12
N GLY A 106 -6.69 -6.37 -1.42
CA GLY A 106 -6.09 -7.70 -1.41
C GLY A 106 -7.10 -8.72 -1.92
N GLU A 107 -6.65 -9.68 -2.70
CA GLU A 107 -7.50 -10.79 -3.12
C GLU A 107 -7.68 -11.81 -2.00
N ALA A 108 -8.79 -12.55 -2.05
CA ALA A 108 -9.06 -13.61 -1.10
C ALA A 108 -8.02 -14.73 -1.25
N PHE A 109 -7.28 -14.99 -0.17
CA PHE A 109 -6.22 -15.99 -0.17
C PHE A 109 -6.75 -17.40 0.13
N SER A 110 -6.42 -18.37 -0.71
CA SER A 110 -6.94 -19.74 -0.63
C SER A 110 -6.48 -20.49 0.64
N GLN A 111 -5.26 -20.23 1.13
CA GLN A 111 -4.74 -20.82 2.38
C GLN A 111 -4.95 -19.93 3.63
N CYS A 112 -5.86 -18.94 3.57
CA CYS A 112 -6.16 -18.08 4.71
C CYS A 112 -6.70 -18.86 5.92
N VAL A 113 -6.08 -18.71 7.09
CA VAL A 113 -6.48 -19.35 8.36
C VAL A 113 -7.84 -18.88 8.91
N ALA A 114 -8.41 -17.82 8.34
CA ALA A 114 -9.70 -17.28 8.77
C ALA A 114 -10.82 -17.49 7.74
N CYS A 115 -10.62 -17.08 6.49
CA CYS A 115 -11.70 -17.01 5.49
C CYS A 115 -11.60 -18.05 4.37
N SER A 116 -10.58 -18.92 4.38
CA SER A 116 -10.46 -19.96 3.34
C SER A 116 -11.70 -20.86 3.30
N PRO A 117 -12.06 -21.41 2.12
CA PRO A 117 -13.18 -22.33 1.99
C PRO A 117 -13.04 -23.57 2.90
N ILE A 118 -11.80 -24.02 3.12
CA ILE A 118 -11.48 -25.18 3.97
C ILE A 118 -11.86 -24.90 5.42
N VAL A 119 -11.44 -23.74 5.96
CA VAL A 119 -11.75 -23.32 7.34
C VAL A 119 -13.25 -23.10 7.51
N ARG A 120 -13.90 -22.42 6.57
CA ARG A 120 -15.34 -22.19 6.61
C ARG A 120 -16.13 -23.50 6.62
N LYS A 121 -15.73 -24.45 5.79
CA LYS A 121 -16.36 -25.78 5.74
C LYS A 121 -16.12 -26.57 7.02
N ALA A 122 -14.88 -26.63 7.50
CA ALA A 122 -14.56 -27.31 8.76
C ALA A 122 -15.34 -26.75 9.95
N PHE A 123 -15.51 -25.41 10.01
CA PHE A 123 -16.34 -24.79 11.03
C PHE A 123 -17.84 -25.11 10.87
N GLN A 124 -18.36 -25.13 9.63
CA GLN A 124 -19.75 -25.50 9.37
C GLN A 124 -20.05 -26.96 9.74
N ASP A 125 -19.10 -27.87 9.52
CA ASP A 125 -19.27 -29.30 9.76
C ASP A 125 -19.10 -29.67 11.25
N ASP A 126 -18.05 -29.16 11.91
CA ASP A 126 -17.67 -29.55 13.29
C ASP A 126 -18.08 -28.52 14.37
N GLY A 127 -18.45 -27.30 13.99
CA GLY A 127 -18.93 -26.24 14.88
C GLY A 127 -18.01 -25.96 16.07
N PHE A 128 -18.53 -26.16 17.29
CA PHE A 128 -17.79 -25.89 18.52
C PHE A 128 -16.61 -26.86 18.75
N SER A 129 -16.73 -28.11 18.29
CA SER A 129 -15.65 -29.09 18.41
C SER A 129 -14.42 -28.66 17.61
N PHE A 130 -14.63 -28.02 16.45
CA PHE A 130 -13.57 -27.39 15.67
C PHE A 130 -12.89 -26.27 16.47
N LEU A 131 -13.67 -25.37 17.08
CA LEU A 131 -13.11 -24.28 17.90
C LEU A 131 -12.26 -24.80 19.04
N LEU A 132 -12.69 -25.87 19.71
CA LEU A 132 -11.91 -26.49 20.78
C LEU A 132 -10.57 -27.04 20.28
N LYS A 133 -10.53 -27.65 19.08
CA LYS A 133 -9.27 -28.08 18.45
C LYS A 133 -8.36 -26.88 18.16
N VAL A 134 -8.92 -25.82 17.56
CA VAL A 134 -8.19 -24.58 17.23
C VAL A 134 -7.61 -23.90 18.48
N PHE A 135 -8.35 -23.85 19.58
CA PHE A 135 -7.88 -23.20 20.81
C PHE A 135 -6.81 -24.00 21.56
N ASN A 136 -6.81 -25.32 21.42
CA ASN A 136 -5.84 -26.18 22.09
C ASN A 136 -4.59 -26.46 21.25
N ASP A 137 -4.62 -26.20 19.94
CA ASP A 137 -3.47 -26.35 19.05
C ASP A 137 -3.32 -25.14 18.12
N LEU A 138 -2.27 -24.36 18.35
CA LEU A 138 -1.93 -23.16 17.58
C LEU A 138 -1.60 -23.47 16.12
N ASN A 139 -1.12 -24.68 15.82
CA ASN A 139 -0.71 -25.08 14.46
C ASN A 139 -1.86 -25.71 13.66
N TYR A 140 -3.00 -25.99 14.30
CA TYR A 140 -4.09 -26.73 13.68
C TYR A 140 -4.60 -26.04 12.41
N LEU A 141 -4.81 -24.72 12.45
CA LEU A 141 -5.30 -23.96 11.31
C LEU A 141 -4.27 -23.90 10.18
N GLU A 142 -2.99 -23.71 10.49
CA GLU A 142 -1.93 -23.63 9.47
C GLU A 142 -1.73 -24.97 8.74
N ASN A 143 -1.86 -26.07 9.48
CA ASN A 143 -1.81 -27.43 8.91
C ASN A 143 -3.06 -27.70 8.06
N LEU A 144 -4.24 -27.30 8.54
CA LEU A 144 -5.50 -27.49 7.84
C LEU A 144 -5.55 -26.71 6.51
N THR A 145 -5.04 -25.48 6.49
CA THR A 145 -5.05 -24.66 5.28
C THR A 145 -3.87 -24.94 4.35
N GLY A 146 -2.89 -25.74 4.77
CA GLY A 146 -1.65 -25.97 4.02
C GLY A 146 -0.68 -24.79 4.06
N LEU A 147 -0.94 -23.77 4.90
CA LEU A 147 -0.05 -22.63 5.08
C LEU A 147 1.31 -23.07 5.64
N ARG A 148 1.32 -24.07 6.54
CA ARG A 148 2.56 -24.61 7.12
C ARG A 148 3.49 -25.21 6.07
N ALA A 149 2.93 -25.93 5.11
CA ALA A 149 3.70 -26.52 4.00
C ALA A 149 4.29 -25.43 3.09
N MET A 150 3.53 -24.35 2.85
CA MET A 150 3.99 -23.21 2.04
C MET A 150 5.16 -22.49 2.70
N GLN A 151 5.11 -22.24 4.02
CA GLN A 151 6.22 -21.64 4.76
C GLN A 151 7.47 -22.50 4.70
N LEU A 152 7.34 -23.82 4.92
CA LEU A 152 8.48 -24.75 4.88
C LEU A 152 9.14 -24.80 3.49
N ALA A 153 8.33 -24.75 2.43
CA ALA A 153 8.84 -24.71 1.06
C ALA A 153 9.61 -23.40 0.77
N ALA A 154 9.18 -22.27 1.34
CA ALA A 154 9.90 -21.00 1.22
C ALA A 154 11.23 -21.04 1.99
N ASP A 155 11.23 -21.52 3.24
CA ASP A 155 12.43 -21.67 4.06
C ASP A 155 13.47 -22.59 3.37
N LEU A 156 13.02 -23.67 2.73
CA LEU A 156 13.89 -24.58 1.99
C LEU A 156 14.52 -23.91 0.75
N HIS A 157 13.79 -23.03 0.09
CA HIS A 157 14.29 -22.33 -1.10
C HIS A 157 15.40 -21.33 -0.74
N GLU A 158 15.29 -20.63 0.40
CA GLU A 158 16.35 -19.72 0.89
C GLU A 158 17.67 -20.46 1.18
N ILE A 159 17.63 -21.76 1.48
CA ILE A 159 18.83 -22.57 1.76
C ILE A 159 19.57 -22.99 0.47
N ILE A 160 18.94 -22.91 -0.70
CA ILE A 160 19.51 -23.42 -1.96
C ILE A 160 20.37 -22.36 -2.70
N GLU A 161 20.33 -21.07 -2.32
CA GLU A 161 21.04 -19.98 -3.03
C GLU A 161 22.51 -19.76 -2.56
N LEU A 162 23.15 -20.70 -1.85
CA LEU A 162 24.52 -20.55 -1.32
C LEU A 162 25.46 -21.73 -1.63
N SER A 163 25.40 -22.30 -2.82
CA SER A 163 26.45 -23.22 -3.31
C SER A 163 26.99 -22.81 -4.67
N ASP A 164 27.54 -21.60 -4.74
CA ASP A 164 28.63 -21.31 -5.69
C ASP A 164 29.96 -21.43 -4.90
N ASP A 165 30.93 -22.10 -5.52
CA ASP A 165 32.33 -22.39 -5.07
C ASP A 165 32.50 -23.72 -4.28
N GLU A 166 33.32 -24.72 -4.65
CA GLU A 166 34.53 -24.78 -5.48
C GLU A 166 34.67 -26.16 -6.17
N GLU A 167 34.99 -26.21 -7.47
CA GLU A 167 35.70 -27.35 -8.07
C GLU A 167 37.06 -26.86 -8.64
N ILE A 168 38.11 -27.52 -8.14
CA ILE A 168 39.56 -27.34 -8.36
C ILE A 168 39.98 -27.70 -9.79
#